data_AF-A0A6L5HWW1-F1
#
_entry.id   AF-A0A6L5HWW1-F1
#
_cell.length_a   1.000
_cell.length_b   1.000
_cell.length_c   1.000
_cell.angle_alpha   90.00
_cell.angle_beta   90.00
_cell.angle_gamma   90.00
#
_symmetry.space_group_name_H-M   'P 1'
#
loop_
_entity.id
_entity.type
_entity.pdbx_description
1 polymer ?
#
loop_
_entity_poly.entity_id
_entity_poly.type
_entity_poly.pdbx_seq_one_letter_code
_entity_poly.pdbx_strand_id
1 'polypeptide(L)'
;MNAQIPSFNLNQTETAQTKVITLAQHKSSGKTTFILNFASKLIAQGKKVLIVDLDPIRAAEDFYKLNASNVKARIENLTKLVSESLTDNRLGDVKRYTNSISAWNKKSTLNIYGSSLSAFSLKTVKSTHPDFDYILIDIPANLYTSSDEIKPEISQLFIDSDLVIFPVKTEPQELKTAPKLGNYVANLTQFCQSKDIPVNTKFRSLLCFESSKYRGDKGLAKISDTIVGFAKTFHSTIPPILAPMIFRSLYPNKISEARSIYSSDSVEAKTAQLEFDAVAQQIINTLN
;
A
#
# COMPACT_ATOMS: atom_id res chain seq x y z
N MET A 1 -24.93 49.52 -21.75
CA MET A 1 -24.99 48.05 -21.87
C MET A 1 -23.55 47.56 -22.02
N ASN A 2 -22.91 47.16 -20.92
CA ASN A 2 -21.56 46.63 -20.95
C ASN A 2 -21.66 45.11 -20.93
N ALA A 3 -21.27 44.46 -22.03
CA ALA A 3 -21.20 43.01 -22.11
C ALA A 3 -20.11 42.51 -21.14
N GLN A 4 -20.50 41.71 -20.15
CA GLN A 4 -19.54 40.98 -19.31
C GLN A 4 -18.91 39.87 -20.15
N ILE A 5 -17.59 39.92 -20.28
CA ILE A 5 -16.79 38.83 -20.83
C ILE A 5 -16.80 37.69 -19.80
N PRO A 6 -17.05 36.42 -20.18
CA PRO A 6 -16.96 35.31 -19.26
C PRO A 6 -15.51 35.15 -18.78
N SER A 7 -15.29 35.22 -17.47
CA SER A 7 -14.01 34.82 -16.87
C SER A 7 -13.94 33.30 -16.88
N PHE A 8 -13.12 32.74 -17.77
CA PHE A 8 -12.74 31.33 -17.70
C PHE A 8 -11.74 31.17 -16.56
N ASN A 9 -12.10 30.40 -15.52
CA ASN A 9 -11.12 29.85 -14.60
C ASN A 9 -10.24 28.88 -15.39
N LEU A 10 -9.09 29.37 -15.86
CA LEU A 10 -8.01 28.51 -16.33
C LEU A 10 -7.60 27.64 -15.14
N ASN A 11 -7.69 26.32 -15.33
CA ASN A 11 -7.29 25.29 -14.38
C ASN A 11 -6.00 25.68 -13.66
N GLN A 12 -6.13 26.24 -12.46
CA GLN A 12 -5.16 25.96 -11.42
C GLN A 12 -5.39 24.50 -11.07
N THR A 13 -4.74 23.61 -11.81
CA THR A 13 -4.39 22.31 -11.24
C THR A 13 -3.57 22.64 -10.01
N GLU A 14 -4.21 22.65 -8.84
CA GLU A 14 -3.52 22.27 -7.61
C GLU A 14 -2.71 21.04 -8.00
N THR A 15 -1.39 21.17 -8.02
CA THR A 15 -0.54 19.99 -8.08
C THR A 15 -0.89 19.20 -6.84
N ALA A 16 -1.75 18.19 -6.99
CA ALA A 16 -2.19 17.37 -5.87
C ALA A 16 -0.92 16.89 -5.17
N GLN A 17 -0.72 17.34 -3.94
CA GLN A 17 0.48 17.04 -3.17
C GLN A 17 0.63 15.52 -3.08
N THR A 18 1.77 15.00 -3.54
CA THR A 18 2.11 13.57 -3.43
C THR A 18 1.87 13.08 -2.01
N LYS A 19 1.02 12.08 -1.85
CA LYS A 19 0.66 11.49 -0.55
C LYS A 19 1.63 10.39 -0.18
N VAL A 20 2.27 10.52 0.98
CA VAL A 20 3.26 9.58 1.49
C VAL A 20 2.65 8.72 2.59
N ILE A 21 2.68 7.40 2.40
CA ILE A 21 2.16 6.42 3.34
C ILE A 21 3.29 5.47 3.74
N THR A 22 3.63 5.45 5.02
CA THR A 22 4.67 4.57 5.56
C THR A 22 4.05 3.42 6.34
N LEU A 23 4.45 2.20 6.03
CA LEU A 23 4.03 1.01 6.77
C LEU A 23 5.13 0.55 7.71
N ALA A 24 4.81 0.49 9.00
CA ALA A 24 5.78 0.25 10.06
C ALA A 24 5.34 -0.88 10.99
N GLN A 25 6.22 -1.84 11.26
CA GLN A 25 6.04 -2.80 12.34
C GLN A 25 7.39 -3.43 12.71
N HIS A 26 7.59 -3.72 13.99
CA HIS A 26 8.81 -4.36 14.50
C HIS A 26 8.89 -5.86 14.13
N LYS A 27 7.76 -6.49 13.83
CA LYS A 27 7.68 -7.88 13.39
C LYS A 27 7.10 -7.99 11.99
N SER A 28 7.28 -9.15 11.36
CA SER A 28 6.63 -9.46 10.09
C SER A 28 5.11 -9.49 10.24
N SER A 29 4.44 -8.50 9.65
CA SER A 29 3.00 -8.26 9.78
C SER A 29 2.26 -8.15 8.44
N GLY A 30 2.92 -8.51 7.33
CA GLY A 30 2.35 -8.45 5.97
C GLY A 30 2.43 -7.06 5.32
N LYS A 31 3.40 -6.23 5.71
CA LYS A 31 3.61 -4.86 5.19
C LYS A 31 3.80 -4.85 3.67
N THR A 32 4.79 -5.59 3.17
CA THR A 32 5.06 -5.73 1.73
C THR A 32 3.84 -6.23 0.96
N THR A 33 3.16 -7.26 1.49
CA THR A 33 1.90 -7.78 0.93
C THR A 33 0.85 -6.69 0.81
N PHE A 34 0.66 -5.91 1.86
CA PHE A 34 -0.28 -4.79 1.84
C PHE A 34 0.12 -3.76 0.77
N ILE A 35 1.38 -3.31 0.77
CA ILE A 35 1.89 -2.28 -0.16
C ILE A 35 1.67 -2.69 -1.61
N LEU A 36 2.02 -3.93 -1.98
CA LEU A 36 1.89 -4.41 -3.36
C LEU A 36 0.43 -4.47 -3.82
N ASN A 37 -0.49 -4.88 -2.95
CA ASN A 37 -1.92 -4.92 -3.27
C ASN A 37 -2.54 -3.52 -3.28
N PHE A 38 -2.13 -2.64 -2.37
CA PHE A 38 -2.59 -1.25 -2.33
C PHE A 38 -2.09 -0.45 -3.55
N ALA A 39 -0.82 -0.63 -3.93
CA ALA A 39 -0.28 -0.10 -5.18
C ALA A 39 -1.11 -0.58 -6.37
N SER A 40 -1.40 -1.88 -6.47
CA SER A 40 -2.22 -2.44 -7.56
C SER A 40 -3.61 -1.79 -7.62
N LYS A 41 -4.26 -1.56 -6.47
CA LYS A 41 -5.55 -0.88 -6.39
C LYS A 41 -5.47 0.56 -6.89
N LEU A 42 -4.49 1.33 -6.41
CA LEU A 42 -4.28 2.72 -6.81
C LEU A 42 -3.97 2.85 -8.31
N ILE A 43 -3.13 1.95 -8.85
CA ILE A 43 -2.82 1.86 -10.28
C ILE A 43 -4.08 1.57 -11.11
N ALA A 44 -4.93 0.64 -10.65
CA ALA A 44 -6.21 0.35 -11.30
C ALA A 44 -7.16 1.56 -11.30
N GLN A 45 -7.00 2.49 -10.36
CA GLN A 45 -7.69 3.78 -10.30
C GLN A 45 -6.98 4.89 -11.11
N GLY A 46 -5.95 4.55 -11.88
CA GLY A 46 -5.20 5.48 -12.73
C GLY A 46 -4.14 6.32 -12.00
N LYS A 47 -3.79 5.96 -10.75
CA LYS A 47 -2.79 6.69 -9.96
C LYS A 47 -1.36 6.26 -10.31
N LYS A 48 -0.44 7.21 -10.22
CA LYS A 48 1.01 7.00 -10.24
C LYS A 48 1.49 6.69 -8.83
N VAL A 49 2.08 5.52 -8.66
CA VAL A 49 2.53 4.98 -7.36
C VAL A 49 4.02 4.70 -7.39
N LEU A 50 4.77 5.25 -6.43
CA LEU A 50 6.14 4.88 -6.18
C LEU A 50 6.20 4.03 -4.91
N ILE A 51 6.73 2.82 -4.99
CA ILE A 51 7.09 2.05 -3.79
C ILE A 51 8.54 2.39 -3.44
N VAL A 52 8.78 2.74 -2.19
CA VAL A 52 10.12 2.80 -1.61
C VAL A 52 10.29 1.54 -0.78
N ASP A 53 11.13 0.62 -1.24
CA ASP A 53 11.50 -0.57 -0.48
C ASP A 53 12.74 -0.23 0.34
N LEU A 54 12.63 -0.20 1.68
CA LEU A 54 13.75 0.00 2.59
C LEU A 54 14.15 -1.30 3.30
N ASP A 55 13.44 -2.40 3.06
CA ASP A 55 13.76 -3.69 3.65
C ASP A 55 14.99 -4.29 2.93
N PRO A 56 16.06 -4.68 3.64
CA PRO A 56 17.22 -5.33 3.04
C PRO A 56 16.91 -6.60 2.25
N ILE A 57 15.79 -7.27 2.55
CA ILE A 57 15.34 -8.46 1.81
C ILE A 57 14.86 -8.10 0.39
N ARG A 58 14.46 -6.84 0.13
CA ARG A 58 14.04 -6.34 -1.19
C ARG A 58 12.87 -7.09 -1.83
N ALA A 59 11.96 -7.61 -1.00
CA ALA A 59 10.86 -8.44 -1.47
C ALA A 59 9.90 -7.70 -2.45
N ALA A 60 9.71 -6.39 -2.31
CA ALA A 60 8.89 -5.63 -3.25
C ALA A 60 9.62 -5.46 -4.59
N GLU A 61 10.93 -5.19 -4.55
CA GLU A 61 11.77 -5.07 -5.75
C GLU A 61 11.82 -6.39 -6.55
N ASP A 62 12.03 -7.52 -5.88
CA ASP A 62 12.05 -8.84 -6.51
C ASP A 62 10.69 -9.19 -7.13
N PHE A 63 9.59 -8.89 -6.43
CA PHE A 63 8.24 -9.01 -6.96
C PHE A 63 8.09 -8.22 -8.27
N TYR A 64 8.57 -6.98 -8.32
CA TYR A 64 8.43 -6.13 -9.50
C TYR A 64 9.27 -6.61 -10.68
N LYS A 65 10.52 -7.03 -10.44
CA LYS A 65 11.38 -7.60 -11.49
C LYS A 65 10.76 -8.86 -12.09
N LEU A 66 10.25 -9.76 -11.23
CA LEU A 66 9.57 -10.97 -11.67
C LEU A 66 8.27 -10.65 -12.41
N ASN A 67 7.49 -9.67 -11.95
CA ASN A 67 6.29 -9.22 -12.64
C ASN A 67 6.62 -8.70 -14.05
N ALA A 68 7.61 -7.82 -14.18
CA ALA A 68 8.04 -7.26 -15.46
C ALA A 68 8.49 -8.37 -16.44
N SER A 69 9.25 -9.35 -15.94
CA SER A 69 9.65 -10.53 -16.72
C SER A 69 8.44 -11.34 -17.18
N ASN A 70 7.48 -11.60 -16.29
CA ASN A 70 6.26 -12.34 -16.60
C ASN A 70 5.38 -11.62 -17.62
N VAL A 71 5.26 -10.29 -17.51
CA VAL A 71 4.53 -9.45 -18.49
C VAL A 71 5.19 -9.53 -19.85
N LYS A 72 6.52 -9.38 -19.91
CA LYS A 72 7.28 -9.48 -21.17
C LYS A 72 7.08 -10.84 -21.84
N ALA A 73 7.29 -11.94 -21.11
CA ALA A 73 7.09 -13.29 -21.64
C ALA A 73 5.65 -13.53 -22.15
N ARG A 74 4.65 -12.94 -21.47
CA ARG A 74 3.25 -13.05 -21.88
C ARG A 74 2.95 -12.26 -23.17
N ILE A 75 3.53 -11.08 -23.32
CA ILE A 75 3.41 -10.28 -24.55
C ILE A 75 4.07 -11.01 -25.73
N GLU A 76 5.26 -11.57 -25.51
CA GLU A 76 5.97 -12.37 -26.53
C GLU A 76 5.12 -13.56 -26.99
N ASN A 77 4.54 -14.31 -26.04
CA ASN A 77 3.65 -15.44 -26.37
C ASN A 77 2.38 -14.99 -27.11
N LEU A 78 1.73 -13.91 -26.69
CA LEU A 78 0.56 -13.37 -27.39
C LEU A 78 0.91 -12.90 -28.81
N THR A 79 2.09 -12.32 -29.01
CA THR A 79 2.57 -11.87 -30.32
C THR A 79 2.79 -13.06 -31.27
N LYS A 80 3.31 -14.17 -30.73
CA LYS A 80 3.40 -15.44 -31.47
C LYS A 80 2.02 -15.95 -31.88
N LEU A 81 1.06 -15.98 -30.96
CA LEU A 81 -0.33 -16.40 -31.24
C LEU A 81 -1.03 -15.52 -32.28
N VAL A 82 -0.74 -14.21 -32.30
CA VAL A 82 -1.22 -13.30 -33.36
C VAL A 82 -0.68 -13.74 -34.73
N SER A 83 0.62 -14.02 -34.81
CA SER A 83 1.28 -14.41 -36.07
C SER A 83 0.74 -15.74 -36.62
N GLU A 84 0.53 -16.72 -35.73
CA GLU A 84 -0.08 -18.01 -36.07
C GLU A 84 -1.54 -17.82 -36.53
N SER A 85 -2.32 -17.01 -35.80
CA SER A 85 -3.73 -16.77 -36.13
C SER A 85 -3.92 -16.01 -37.46
N LEU A 86 -2.99 -15.13 -37.81
CA LEU A 86 -2.96 -14.47 -39.13
C LEU A 86 -2.72 -15.47 -40.26
N THR A 87 -1.81 -16.42 -40.05
CA THR A 87 -1.50 -17.48 -41.02
C THR A 87 -2.72 -18.38 -41.26
N ASP A 88 -3.49 -18.66 -40.21
CA ASP A 88 -4.71 -19.48 -40.27
C ASP A 88 -5.98 -18.69 -40.66
N ASN A 89 -5.86 -17.39 -40.98
CA ASN A 89 -6.98 -16.48 -41.26
C ASN A 89 -8.04 -16.39 -40.12
N ARG A 90 -7.63 -16.60 -38.86
CA ARG A 90 -8.48 -16.51 -37.66
C ARG A 90 -8.54 -15.07 -37.12
N LEU A 91 -9.15 -14.16 -37.89
CA LEU A 91 -9.16 -12.71 -37.58
C LEU A 91 -9.79 -12.36 -36.23
N GLY A 92 -10.75 -13.15 -35.74
CA GLY A 92 -11.34 -12.97 -34.40
C GLY A 92 -10.31 -13.15 -33.28
N ASP A 93 -9.42 -14.15 -33.41
CA ASP A 93 -8.35 -14.42 -32.46
C ASP A 93 -7.28 -13.32 -32.51
N VAL A 94 -6.91 -12.87 -33.71
CA VAL A 94 -5.99 -11.74 -33.91
C VAL A 94 -6.46 -10.50 -33.15
N LYS A 95 -7.74 -10.13 -33.29
CA LYS A 95 -8.31 -8.98 -32.58
C LYS A 95 -8.24 -9.18 -31.06
N ARG A 96 -8.62 -10.37 -30.58
CA ARG A 96 -8.60 -10.71 -29.14
C ARG A 96 -7.19 -10.61 -28.54
N TYR A 97 -6.19 -11.19 -29.20
CA TYR A 97 -4.82 -11.19 -28.71
C TYR A 97 -4.18 -9.80 -28.78
N THR A 98 -4.42 -9.04 -29.86
CA THR A 98 -3.93 -7.65 -29.99
C THR A 98 -4.48 -6.73 -28.91
N ASN A 99 -5.78 -6.86 -28.59
CA ASN A 99 -6.40 -6.14 -27.47
C ASN A 99 -5.75 -6.52 -26.14
N SER A 100 -5.44 -7.80 -25.95
CA SER A 100 -4.75 -8.28 -24.76
C SER A 100 -3.35 -7.69 -24.64
N ILE A 101 -2.55 -7.72 -25.72
CA ILE A 101 -1.21 -7.12 -25.78
C ILE A 101 -1.28 -5.64 -25.41
N SER A 102 -2.23 -4.90 -25.99
CA SER A 102 -2.43 -3.46 -25.71
C SER A 102 -2.74 -3.19 -24.24
N ALA A 103 -3.52 -4.05 -23.59
CA ALA A 103 -3.80 -3.95 -22.16
C ALA A 103 -2.55 -4.19 -21.30
N TRP A 104 -1.71 -5.17 -21.65
CA TRP A 104 -0.46 -5.48 -20.94
C TRP A 104 0.66 -4.46 -21.20
N ASN A 105 0.65 -3.79 -22.36
CA ASN A 105 1.62 -2.74 -22.72
C ASN A 105 1.32 -1.38 -22.10
N LYS A 106 0.20 -1.20 -21.38
CA LYS A 106 -0.04 0.05 -20.65
C LYS A 106 1.10 0.24 -19.65
N LYS A 107 1.87 1.32 -19.86
CA LYS A 107 3.07 1.67 -19.08
C LYS A 107 2.75 1.57 -17.59
N SER A 108 3.56 0.82 -16.83
CA SER A 108 3.35 0.71 -15.39
C SER A 108 3.43 2.10 -14.78
N THR A 109 2.38 2.47 -14.06
CA THR A 109 2.40 3.67 -13.21
C THR A 109 3.08 3.37 -11.86
N LEU A 110 3.72 2.19 -11.76
CA LEU A 110 4.46 1.69 -10.62
C LEU A 110 5.96 1.77 -10.89
N ASN A 111 6.69 2.42 -9.99
CA ASN A 111 8.14 2.32 -9.89
C ASN A 111 8.52 1.82 -8.49
N ILE A 112 9.70 1.23 -8.37
CA ILE A 112 10.29 0.84 -7.08
C ILE A 112 11.64 1.54 -6.90
N TYR A 113 11.81 2.17 -5.74
CA TYR A 113 13.05 2.79 -5.30
C TYR A 113 13.62 2.00 -4.12
N GLY A 114 14.73 1.31 -4.33
CA GLY A 114 15.44 0.58 -3.28
C GLY A 114 16.53 1.42 -2.62
N SER A 115 16.47 1.60 -1.30
CA SER A 115 17.55 2.21 -0.50
C SER A 115 17.72 1.49 0.84
N SER A 116 18.88 1.62 1.49
CA SER A 116 18.94 1.30 2.92
C SER A 116 18.19 2.39 3.69
N LEU A 117 17.68 2.04 4.87
CA LEU A 117 17.03 3.00 5.76
C LEU A 117 17.98 4.15 6.16
N SER A 118 19.26 3.86 6.41
CA SER A 118 20.26 4.86 6.83
C SER A 118 20.65 5.87 5.76
N ALA A 119 20.54 5.51 4.48
CA ALA A 119 20.85 6.40 3.36
C ALA A 119 19.60 7.06 2.74
N PHE A 120 18.41 6.75 3.27
CA PHE A 120 17.15 7.18 2.70
C PHE A 120 16.85 8.65 3.03
N SER A 121 16.39 9.40 2.02
CA SER A 121 15.85 10.75 2.18
C SER A 121 14.55 10.89 1.40
N LEU A 122 13.44 11.03 2.12
CA LEU A 122 12.13 11.26 1.50
C LEU A 122 12.10 12.57 0.70
N LYS A 123 12.79 13.61 1.18
CA LYS A 123 12.94 14.88 0.45
C LYS A 123 13.58 14.67 -0.91
N THR A 124 14.69 13.94 -0.98
CA THR A 124 15.36 13.62 -2.25
C THR A 124 14.42 12.85 -3.16
N VAL A 125 13.75 11.80 -2.66
CA VAL A 125 12.82 11.00 -3.45
C VAL A 125 11.68 11.84 -4.01
N LYS A 126 11.05 12.72 -3.23
CA LYS A 126 10.00 13.62 -3.73
C LYS A 126 10.53 14.57 -4.81
N SER A 127 11.76 15.07 -4.67
CA SER A 127 12.36 15.98 -5.65
C SER A 127 12.76 15.30 -6.96
N THR A 128 13.21 14.03 -6.93
CA THR A 128 13.61 13.27 -8.12
C THR A 128 12.44 12.53 -8.76
N HIS A 129 11.32 12.40 -8.06
CA HIS A 129 10.10 11.73 -8.52
C HIS A 129 8.85 12.60 -8.25
N PRO A 130 8.77 13.83 -8.80
CA PRO A 130 7.70 14.78 -8.49
C PRO A 130 6.33 14.38 -9.08
N ASP A 131 6.32 13.49 -10.08
CA ASP A 131 5.11 13.17 -10.85
C ASP A 131 4.22 12.08 -10.21
N PHE A 132 4.52 11.62 -9.00
CA PHE A 132 3.78 10.55 -8.34
C PHE A 132 2.63 11.08 -7.49
N ASP A 133 1.46 10.45 -7.60
CA ASP A 133 0.31 10.73 -6.74
C ASP A 133 0.54 10.17 -5.32
N TYR A 134 1.15 8.98 -5.24
CA TYR A 134 1.40 8.27 -3.99
C TYR A 134 2.83 7.76 -3.90
N ILE A 135 3.42 7.87 -2.70
CA ILE A 135 4.64 7.18 -2.30
C ILE A 135 4.28 6.21 -1.17
N LEU A 136 4.53 4.92 -1.36
CA LEU A 136 4.29 3.86 -0.37
C LEU A 136 5.64 3.36 0.14
N ILE A 137 5.88 3.44 1.44
CA ILE A 137 7.19 3.12 2.03
C ILE A 137 7.09 1.84 2.86
N ASP A 138 7.85 0.82 2.44
CA ASP A 138 8.04 -0.43 3.18
C ASP A 138 9.32 -0.34 4.00
N ILE A 139 9.22 -0.37 5.33
CA ILE A 139 10.40 -0.33 6.21
C ILE A 139 10.71 -1.72 6.77
N PRO A 140 11.97 -2.03 7.10
CA PRO A 140 12.32 -3.34 7.63
C PRO A 140 11.59 -3.64 8.95
N ALA A 141 11.38 -4.93 9.23
CA ALA A 141 10.84 -5.41 10.49
C ALA A 141 11.86 -5.28 11.64
N ASN A 142 12.27 -4.04 11.94
CA ASN A 142 13.27 -3.72 12.95
C ASN A 142 13.21 -2.22 13.32
N LEU A 143 12.10 -1.83 13.97
CA LEU A 143 11.86 -0.43 14.35
C LEU A 143 12.74 0.03 15.51
N TYR A 144 13.03 -0.86 16.45
CA TYR A 144 13.69 -0.53 17.71
C TYR A 144 15.21 -0.77 17.65
N THR A 145 15.95 -0.05 18.47
CA THR A 145 17.35 -0.31 18.82
C THR A 145 17.42 -1.46 19.84
N SER A 146 18.63 -1.88 20.21
CA SER A 146 18.84 -2.83 21.31
C SER A 146 18.34 -2.34 22.67
N SER A 147 18.12 -1.03 22.82
CA SER A 147 17.61 -0.40 24.03
C SER A 147 16.09 -0.19 24.00
N ASP A 148 15.38 -0.85 23.08
CA ASP A 148 13.92 -0.73 22.90
C ASP A 148 13.43 0.68 22.48
N GLU A 149 14.32 1.53 21.96
CA GLU A 149 13.99 2.87 21.42
C GLU A 149 13.78 2.82 19.91
N ILE A 150 12.83 3.57 19.34
CA ILE A 150 12.72 3.62 17.87
C ILE A 150 13.90 4.40 17.28
N LYS A 151 14.44 3.86 16.19
CA LYS A 151 15.59 4.45 15.49
C LYS A 151 15.28 5.89 15.02
N PRO A 152 16.17 6.88 15.25
CA PRO A 152 15.92 8.28 14.91
C PRO A 152 15.51 8.53 13.46
N GLU A 153 16.11 7.81 12.52
CA GLU A 153 15.80 7.92 11.09
C GLU A 153 14.38 7.47 10.74
N ILE A 154 13.77 6.58 11.54
CA ILE A 154 12.36 6.19 11.41
C ILE A 154 11.45 7.29 11.95
N SER A 155 11.83 7.92 13.06
CA SER A 155 11.06 9.03 13.65
C SER A 155 10.94 10.19 12.65
N GLN A 156 12.04 10.58 12.00
CA GLN A 156 12.00 11.63 10.98
C GLN A 156 11.11 11.23 9.80
N LEU A 157 11.25 10.00 9.30
CA LEU A 157 10.40 9.47 8.24
C LEU A 157 8.92 9.52 8.59
N PHE A 158 8.56 9.20 9.84
CA PHE A 158 7.17 9.28 10.28
C PHE A 158 6.63 10.70 10.21
N ILE A 159 7.37 11.67 10.75
CA ILE A 159 6.97 13.09 10.71
C ILE A 159 6.85 13.63 9.28
N ASP A 160 7.70 13.15 8.37
CA ASP A 160 7.67 13.57 6.95
C ASP A 160 6.59 12.83 6.13
N SER A 161 5.92 11.83 6.69
CA SER A 161 4.84 11.08 6.05
C SER A 161 3.48 11.73 6.31
N ASP A 162 2.56 11.64 5.35
CA ASP A 162 1.16 12.06 5.54
C ASP A 162 0.40 11.07 6.42
N LEU A 163 0.70 9.77 6.29
CA LEU A 163 0.10 8.70 7.05
C LEU A 163 1.12 7.63 7.41
N VAL A 164 1.13 7.22 8.68
CA VAL A 164 1.87 6.05 9.14
C VAL A 164 0.87 4.99 9.57
N ILE A 165 0.95 3.81 8.97
CA ILE A 165 0.12 2.66 9.30
C ILE A 165 0.96 1.62 10.01
N PHE A 166 0.48 1.18 11.16
CA PHE A 166 1.04 0.07 11.92
C PHE A 166 0.16 -1.18 11.76
N PRO A 167 0.52 -2.14 10.89
CA PRO A 167 -0.21 -3.41 10.84
C PRO A 167 0.01 -4.20 12.13
N VAL A 168 -1.07 -4.56 12.81
CA VAL A 168 -1.06 -5.28 14.09
C VAL A 168 -1.78 -6.60 13.92
N LYS A 169 -1.01 -7.69 14.04
CA LYS A 169 -1.54 -9.04 14.11
C LYS A 169 -2.36 -9.22 15.40
N THR A 170 -3.53 -9.83 15.27
CA THR A 170 -4.53 -9.90 16.36
C THR A 170 -4.37 -11.10 17.27
N GLU A 171 -3.35 -11.93 17.05
CA GLU A 171 -2.96 -12.95 18.01
C GLU A 171 -2.56 -12.31 19.36
N PRO A 172 -2.94 -12.91 20.51
CA PRO A 172 -2.68 -12.31 21.83
C PRO A 172 -1.22 -11.95 22.10
N GLN A 173 -0.27 -12.72 21.57
CA GLN A 173 1.16 -12.44 21.72
C GLN A 173 1.62 -11.22 20.92
N GLU A 174 0.98 -10.94 19.78
CA GLU A 174 1.32 -9.83 18.90
C GLU A 174 0.65 -8.53 19.33
N LEU A 175 -0.57 -8.61 19.88
CA LEU A 175 -1.27 -7.45 20.46
C LEU A 175 -0.47 -6.79 21.61
N LYS A 176 0.41 -7.53 22.29
CA LYS A 176 1.31 -6.97 23.31
C LYS A 176 2.31 -5.93 22.77
N THR A 177 2.50 -5.86 21.45
CA THR A 177 3.37 -4.85 20.81
C THR A 177 2.66 -3.51 20.60
N ALA A 178 1.32 -3.49 20.57
CA ALA A 178 0.54 -2.28 20.35
C ALA A 178 0.74 -1.20 21.43
N PRO A 179 0.81 -1.52 22.74
CA PRO A 179 1.18 -0.55 23.77
C PRO A 179 2.53 0.14 23.50
N LYS A 180 3.55 -0.60 23.06
CA LYS A 180 4.87 -0.01 22.75
C LYS A 180 4.76 1.02 21.62
N LEU A 181 4.02 0.69 20.56
CA LEU A 181 3.79 1.60 19.43
C LEU A 181 2.97 2.82 19.84
N GLY A 182 1.89 2.64 20.61
CA GLY A 182 1.05 3.72 21.10
C GLY A 182 1.83 4.70 21.99
N ASN A 183 2.61 4.17 22.94
CA ASN A 183 3.48 4.99 23.80
C ASN A 183 4.54 5.72 23.00
N TYR A 184 5.14 5.08 22.00
CA TYR A 184 6.10 5.74 21.13
C TYR A 184 5.46 6.92 20.37
N VAL A 185 4.29 6.73 19.76
CA VAL A 185 3.60 7.81 19.03
C VAL A 185 3.24 8.96 19.97
N ALA A 186 2.78 8.66 21.19
CA ALA A 186 2.54 9.69 22.21
C ALA A 186 3.81 10.49 22.53
N ASN A 187 4.92 9.80 22.80
CA ASN A 187 6.19 10.42 23.14
C ASN A 187 6.77 11.23 21.98
N LEU A 188 6.70 10.72 20.74
CA LEU A 188 7.14 11.44 19.54
C LEU A 188 6.33 12.72 19.35
N THR A 189 5.00 12.63 19.48
CA THR A 189 4.11 13.79 19.35
C THR A 189 4.40 14.84 20.42
N GLN A 190 4.58 14.42 21.68
CA GLN A 190 4.93 15.31 22.78
C GLN A 190 6.31 15.96 22.58
N PHE A 191 7.29 15.18 22.10
CA PHE A 191 8.61 15.70 21.77
C PHE A 191 8.53 16.78 20.69
N CYS A 192 7.84 16.51 19.57
CA CYS A 192 7.65 17.47 18.49
C CYS A 192 6.96 18.75 18.99
N GLN A 193 5.91 18.61 19.80
CA GLN A 193 5.23 19.75 20.44
C GLN A 193 6.18 20.58 21.32
N SER A 194 7.03 19.93 22.13
CA SER A 194 8.01 20.63 22.99
C SER A 194 9.11 21.38 22.22
N LYS A 195 9.24 21.11 20.91
CA LYS A 195 10.23 21.68 20.01
C LYS A 195 9.60 22.55 18.92
N ASP A 196 8.30 22.83 18.99
CA ASP A 196 7.53 23.55 17.97
C ASP A 196 7.67 22.93 16.55
N ILE A 197 7.86 21.60 16.48
CA ILE A 197 7.91 20.85 15.22
C ILE A 197 6.46 20.48 14.84
N PRO A 198 5.94 20.92 13.69
CA PRO A 198 4.59 20.58 13.27
C PRO A 198 4.48 19.08 12.93
N VAL A 199 3.45 18.42 13.46
CA VAL A 199 3.13 17.02 13.17
C VAL A 199 1.82 16.97 12.39
N ASN A 200 1.92 16.90 11.06
CA ASN A 200 0.76 16.74 10.18
C ASN A 200 0.44 15.26 9.89
N THR A 201 1.34 14.37 10.28
CA THR A 201 1.22 12.92 10.11
C THR A 201 0.02 12.37 10.87
N LYS A 202 -0.81 11.61 10.16
CA LYS A 202 -1.86 10.80 10.77
C LYS A 202 -1.28 9.44 11.14
N PHE A 203 -1.34 9.04 12.41
CA PHE A 203 -0.94 7.70 12.85
C PHE A 203 -2.15 6.79 12.94
N ARG A 204 -2.07 5.58 12.36
CA ARG A 204 -3.15 4.59 12.37
C ARG A 204 -2.61 3.20 12.63
N SER A 205 -3.43 2.35 13.25
CA SER A 205 -3.20 0.91 13.25
C SER A 205 -4.06 0.23 12.19
N LEU A 206 -3.60 -0.91 11.67
CA LEU A 206 -4.37 -1.78 10.79
C LEU A 206 -4.44 -3.16 11.42
N LEU A 207 -5.62 -3.54 11.92
CA LEU A 207 -5.76 -4.85 12.56
C LEU A 207 -5.83 -5.95 11.51
N CYS A 208 -4.96 -6.94 11.66
CA CYS A 208 -4.75 -8.03 10.74
C CYS A 208 -5.29 -9.34 11.32
N PHE A 209 -6.17 -10.02 10.58
CA PHE A 209 -6.83 -11.25 10.99
C PHE A 209 -6.60 -12.38 9.98
N GLU A 210 -6.26 -13.56 10.46
CA GLU A 210 -6.13 -14.76 9.61
C GLU A 210 -7.52 -15.36 9.34
N SER A 211 -7.95 -15.41 8.09
CA SER A 211 -9.29 -15.89 7.71
C SER A 211 -9.58 -17.33 8.17
N SER A 212 -8.56 -18.17 8.34
CA SER A 212 -8.69 -19.53 8.88
C SER A 212 -9.12 -19.56 10.35
N LYS A 213 -8.81 -18.51 11.13
CA LYS A 213 -9.09 -18.42 12.57
C LYS A 213 -10.42 -17.73 12.90
N TYR A 214 -10.97 -16.98 11.95
CA TYR A 214 -12.17 -16.15 12.16
C TYR A 214 -13.22 -16.48 11.10
N ARG A 215 -13.99 -17.56 11.32
CA ARG A 215 -15.02 -18.05 10.39
C ARG A 215 -16.43 -17.97 10.97
N GLY A 216 -17.41 -17.73 10.11
CA GLY A 216 -18.83 -17.63 10.46
C GLY A 216 -19.13 -16.48 11.43
N ASP A 217 -20.36 -16.45 11.94
CA ASP A 217 -20.87 -15.33 12.74
C ASP A 217 -20.05 -15.08 14.01
N LYS A 218 -19.60 -16.15 14.68
CA LYS A 218 -18.72 -16.04 15.87
C LYS A 218 -17.37 -15.42 15.52
N GLY A 219 -16.82 -15.74 14.35
CA GLY A 219 -15.59 -15.14 13.85
C GLY A 219 -15.75 -13.65 13.57
N LEU A 220 -16.85 -13.27 12.92
CA LEU A 220 -17.18 -11.87 12.62
C LEU A 220 -17.41 -11.04 13.90
N ALA A 221 -18.15 -11.58 14.87
CA ALA A 221 -18.34 -10.96 16.17
C ALA A 221 -17.00 -10.72 16.87
N LYS A 222 -16.11 -11.71 16.89
CA LYS A 222 -14.78 -11.59 17.50
C LYS A 222 -13.89 -10.55 16.80
N ILE A 223 -13.97 -10.43 15.47
CA ILE A 223 -13.28 -9.37 14.72
C ILE A 223 -13.78 -8.00 15.19
N SER A 224 -15.11 -7.81 15.21
CA SER A 224 -15.74 -6.57 15.65
C SER A 224 -15.35 -6.19 17.08
N ASP A 225 -15.47 -7.13 18.03
CA ASP A 225 -15.13 -6.92 19.44
C ASP A 225 -13.65 -6.54 19.61
N THR A 226 -12.76 -7.19 18.85
CA THR A 226 -11.32 -6.89 18.87
C THR A 226 -11.04 -5.47 18.37
N ILE A 227 -11.67 -5.06 17.26
CA ILE A 227 -11.53 -3.70 16.70
C ILE A 227 -12.04 -2.66 17.71
N VAL A 228 -13.23 -2.87 18.29
CA VAL A 228 -13.83 -1.95 19.27
C VAL A 228 -12.95 -1.84 20.52
N GLY A 229 -12.50 -2.98 21.06
CA GLY A 229 -11.61 -3.00 22.23
C GLY A 229 -10.28 -2.30 21.97
N PHE A 230 -9.69 -2.52 20.79
CA PHE A 230 -8.46 -1.85 20.37
C PHE A 230 -8.67 -0.35 20.22
N ALA A 231 -9.74 0.08 19.53
CA ALA A 231 -10.08 1.48 19.35
C ALA A 231 -10.25 2.18 20.71
N LYS A 232 -10.99 1.59 21.65
CA LYS A 232 -11.16 2.14 23.00
C LYS A 232 -9.83 2.34 23.74
N THR A 233 -8.85 1.47 23.50
CA THR A 233 -7.56 1.52 24.19
C THR A 233 -6.58 2.49 23.53
N PHE A 234 -6.57 2.58 22.21
CA PHE A 234 -5.52 3.28 21.45
C PHE A 234 -6.02 4.44 20.58
N HIS A 235 -7.27 4.91 20.78
CA HIS A 235 -7.87 5.98 19.97
C HIS A 235 -7.05 7.27 19.92
N SER A 236 -6.33 7.60 21.00
CA SER A 236 -5.58 8.86 21.13
C SER A 236 -4.19 8.82 20.48
N THR A 237 -3.68 7.64 20.11
CA THR A 237 -2.31 7.47 19.61
C THR A 237 -2.29 6.81 18.24
N ILE A 238 -2.75 5.56 18.15
CA ILE A 238 -2.77 4.75 16.93
C ILE A 238 -4.18 4.21 16.64
N PRO A 239 -5.20 5.08 16.47
CA PRO A 239 -6.57 4.63 16.22
C PRO A 239 -6.63 3.67 15.03
N PRO A 240 -7.43 2.59 15.12
CA PRO A 240 -7.48 1.59 14.06
C PRO A 240 -8.24 2.10 12.84
N ILE A 241 -7.76 1.71 11.66
CA ILE A 241 -8.61 1.59 10.48
C ILE A 241 -9.68 0.54 10.83
N LEU A 242 -10.95 0.93 10.74
CA LEU A 242 -12.08 0.10 11.19
C LEU A 242 -12.35 -1.06 10.23
N ALA A 243 -12.00 -0.90 8.95
CA ALA A 243 -11.95 -2.02 8.02
C ALA A 243 -10.71 -2.89 8.35
N PRO A 244 -10.89 -4.17 8.70
CA PRO A 244 -9.76 -5.05 9.04
C PRO A 244 -9.05 -5.55 7.78
N MET A 245 -7.76 -5.82 7.91
CA MET A 245 -7.03 -6.61 6.92
C MET A 245 -7.28 -8.09 7.18
N ILE A 246 -8.00 -8.76 6.28
CA ILE A 246 -8.22 -10.21 6.34
C ILE A 246 -7.17 -10.92 5.49
N PHE A 247 -6.18 -11.54 6.15
CA PHE A 247 -5.19 -12.37 5.48
C PHE A 247 -5.79 -13.73 5.10
N ARG A 248 -5.66 -14.03 3.80
CA ARG A 248 -6.12 -15.27 3.15
C ARG A 248 -4.91 -15.95 2.51
N SER A 249 -4.98 -17.27 2.34
CA SER A 249 -3.95 -18.05 1.62
C SER A 249 -3.73 -17.56 0.19
N LEU A 250 -4.72 -16.90 -0.40
CA LEU A 250 -4.59 -16.28 -1.72
C LEU A 250 -3.46 -15.24 -1.81
N TYR A 251 -3.21 -14.45 -0.76
CA TYR A 251 -2.19 -13.39 -0.80
C TYR A 251 -0.78 -13.93 -1.05
N PRO A 252 -0.23 -14.87 -0.24
CA PRO A 252 1.09 -15.42 -0.50
C PRO A 252 1.15 -16.17 -1.85
N ASN A 253 0.08 -16.85 -2.25
CA ASN A 253 0.04 -17.53 -3.56
C ASN A 253 0.21 -16.52 -4.70
N LYS A 254 -0.55 -15.41 -4.69
CA LYS A 254 -0.44 -14.38 -5.74
C LYS A 254 0.92 -13.70 -5.73
N ILE A 255 1.47 -13.41 -4.55
CA ILE A 255 2.80 -12.81 -4.45
C ILE A 255 3.87 -13.71 -5.04
N SER A 256 3.81 -15.02 -4.82
CA SER A 256 4.76 -15.98 -5.43
C SER A 256 4.69 -16.02 -6.95
N GLU A 257 3.53 -15.67 -7.54
CA GLU A 257 3.34 -15.52 -8.98
C GLU A 257 3.73 -14.12 -9.49
N ALA A 258 4.28 -13.25 -8.63
CA ALA A 258 4.48 -11.82 -8.87
C ALA A 258 3.19 -11.10 -9.32
N ARG A 259 2.09 -11.39 -8.63
CA ARG A 259 0.76 -10.83 -8.89
C ARG A 259 0.10 -10.35 -7.60
N SER A 260 -0.86 -9.45 -7.74
CA SER A 260 -1.75 -9.04 -6.65
C SER A 260 -3.08 -9.78 -6.70
N ILE A 261 -3.90 -9.64 -5.66
CA ILE A 261 -5.25 -10.23 -5.63
C ILE A 261 -6.13 -9.70 -6.77
N TYR A 262 -5.82 -8.52 -7.31
CA TYR A 262 -6.54 -7.89 -8.42
C TYR A 262 -6.24 -8.52 -9.79
N SER A 263 -5.30 -9.46 -9.87
CA SER A 263 -4.99 -10.16 -11.11
C SER A 263 -5.88 -11.41 -11.36
N SER A 264 -6.88 -11.65 -10.51
CA SER A 264 -7.66 -12.90 -10.48
C SER A 264 -9.15 -12.61 -10.34
N ASP A 265 -9.97 -13.30 -11.14
CA ASP A 265 -11.44 -13.19 -11.13
C ASP A 265 -12.13 -14.33 -10.37
N SER A 266 -11.36 -15.19 -9.70
CA SER A 266 -11.92 -16.27 -8.86
C SER A 266 -12.83 -15.71 -7.76
N VAL A 267 -13.79 -16.52 -7.31
CA VAL A 267 -14.71 -16.12 -6.23
C VAL A 267 -13.93 -15.71 -4.97
N GLU A 268 -12.90 -16.47 -4.60
CA GLU A 268 -12.03 -16.13 -3.47
C GLU A 268 -11.30 -14.80 -3.66
N ALA A 269 -10.81 -14.52 -4.88
CA ALA A 269 -10.14 -13.25 -5.18
C ALA A 269 -11.11 -12.07 -5.11
N LYS A 270 -12.33 -12.20 -5.63
CA LYS A 270 -13.36 -11.15 -5.53
C LYS A 270 -13.71 -10.84 -4.07
N THR A 271 -13.84 -11.87 -3.22
CA THR A 271 -14.04 -11.66 -1.78
C THR A 271 -12.88 -10.90 -1.15
N ALA A 272 -11.63 -11.33 -1.42
CA ALA A 272 -10.44 -10.65 -0.89
C ALA A 272 -10.34 -9.19 -1.39
N GLN A 273 -10.69 -8.93 -2.66
CA GLN A 273 -10.70 -7.58 -3.24
C GLN A 273 -11.73 -6.69 -2.55
N LEU A 274 -12.95 -7.17 -2.28
CA LEU A 274 -13.98 -6.39 -1.58
C LEU A 274 -13.55 -6.02 -0.16
N GLU A 275 -12.96 -6.96 0.58
CA GLU A 275 -12.41 -6.71 1.92
C GLU A 275 -11.27 -5.69 1.86
N PHE A 276 -10.33 -5.87 0.93
CA PHE A 276 -9.19 -4.97 0.77
C PHE A 276 -9.61 -3.57 0.28
N ASP A 277 -10.61 -3.49 -0.59
CA ASP A 277 -11.16 -2.22 -1.10
C ASP A 277 -11.76 -1.38 0.04
N ALA A 278 -12.40 -2.01 1.03
CA ALA A 278 -12.89 -1.31 2.22
C ALA A 278 -11.74 -0.70 3.05
N VAL A 279 -10.63 -1.44 3.20
CA VAL A 279 -9.42 -0.95 3.87
C VAL A 279 -8.80 0.22 3.10
N ALA A 280 -8.62 0.03 1.79
CA ALA A 280 -8.07 1.03 0.88
C ALA A 280 -8.88 2.33 0.91
N GLN A 281 -10.21 2.23 0.87
CA GLN A 281 -11.09 3.41 0.92
C GLN A 281 -10.97 4.17 2.24
N GLN A 282 -10.89 3.49 3.38
CA GLN A 282 -10.71 4.17 4.66
C GLN A 282 -9.33 4.86 4.77
N ILE A 283 -8.30 4.27 4.20
CA ILE A 283 -6.96 4.89 4.13
C ILE A 283 -6.99 6.14 3.26
N ILE A 284 -7.61 6.08 2.09
CA ILE A 284 -7.76 7.24 1.20
C ILE A 284 -8.58 8.34 1.89
N ASN A 285 -9.68 8.00 2.54
CA ASN A 285 -10.48 8.94 3.32
C ASN A 285 -9.70 9.53 4.50
N THR A 286 -8.79 8.77 5.09
CA THR A 286 -7.91 9.26 6.17
C THR A 286 -6.90 10.27 5.63
N LEU A 287 -6.48 10.20 4.37
CA LEU A 287 -5.49 11.12 3.78
C LEU A 287 -6.08 12.45 3.30
N ASN A 288 -7.34 12.43 2.91
CA ASN A 288 -8.14 13.61 2.57
C ASN A 288 -8.61 14.34 3.84
#